data_AF-A0AAD7FV06-F1
#
_entry.id   AF-A0AAD7FV06-F1
#
_cell.length_a   1.000
_cell.length_b   1.000
_cell.length_c   1.000
_cell.angle_alpha   90.00
_cell.angle_beta   90.00
_cell.angle_gamma   90.00
#
_symmetry.space_group_name_H-M   'P 1'
#
loop_
_entity.id
_entity.type
_entity.pdbx_description
1 polymer ?
#
loop_
_entity_poly.entity_id
_entity_poly.type
_entity_poly.pdbx_seq_one_letter_code
_entity_poly.pdbx_strand_id
1 'polypeptide(L)'
;MLLSLFLLLSTVVLALPTWDGLHSRMDFVDSLVPLATQIVVKGPDEVVKGLCHLSSPTPGETGNLTILPDARSSRPPFFSLNREDSLLWQYTNATTIFPVVVKNTSLVDGVPPFQIVLGKQQSKSTDVVSRGIWSWRGTMLRFRLGDEGPENQGLYYACPTGEGDSIGLFMFLTPSLTNA
;
A
#
# COMPACT_ATOMS: atom_id res chain seq x y z
N MET A 1 19.39 43.17 -22.87
CA MET A 1 18.92 42.94 -21.49
C MET A 1 17.53 42.29 -21.42
N LEU A 2 16.52 42.72 -22.19
CA LEU A 2 15.21 42.05 -22.18
C LEU A 2 15.26 40.60 -22.73
N LEU A 3 16.05 40.37 -23.79
CA LEU A 3 16.16 39.04 -24.41
C LEU A 3 16.77 37.98 -23.48
N SER A 4 17.75 38.38 -22.65
CA SER A 4 18.38 37.49 -21.66
C SER A 4 17.44 37.15 -20.51
N LEU A 5 16.52 38.06 -20.14
CA LEU A 5 15.52 37.80 -19.10
C LEU A 5 14.48 36.77 -19.58
N PHE A 6 14.05 36.86 -20.85
CA PHE A 6 13.11 35.91 -21.45
C PHE A 6 13.68 34.49 -21.56
N LEU A 7 14.95 34.36 -21.95
CA LEU A 7 15.63 33.06 -22.02
C LEU A 7 15.80 32.42 -20.63
N LEU A 8 16.04 33.22 -19.59
CA LEU A 8 16.14 32.73 -18.21
C LEU A 8 14.77 32.26 -17.65
N LEU A 9 13.67 32.90 -18.05
CA LEU A 9 12.32 32.52 -17.63
C LEU A 9 11.87 31.20 -18.28
N SER A 10 12.30 30.89 -19.51
CA SER A 10 11.94 29.63 -20.17
C SER A 10 12.57 28.38 -19.55
N THR A 11 13.72 28.48 -18.89
CA THR A 11 14.38 27.32 -18.24
C THR A 11 13.79 27.00 -16.87
N VAL A 12 13.16 27.96 -16.18
CA VAL A 12 12.50 27.73 -14.88
C VAL A 12 11.23 26.87 -15.05
N VAL A 13 10.57 26.94 -16.21
CA VAL A 13 9.36 26.13 -16.49
C VAL A 13 9.69 24.65 -16.66
N LEU A 14 10.91 24.31 -17.11
CA LEU A 14 11.37 22.91 -17.25
C LEU A 14 11.94 22.29 -15.95
N ALA A 15 12.09 23.10 -14.89
CA ALA A 15 12.68 22.66 -13.62
C ALA A 15 11.63 22.42 -12.52
N LEU A 16 10.36 22.72 -12.78
CA LEU A 16 9.29 22.24 -11.92
C LEU A 16 9.05 20.78 -12.29
N PRO A 17 9.12 19.82 -11.34
CA PRO A 17 8.55 18.51 -11.57
C PRO A 17 7.05 18.72 -11.79
N THR A 18 6.66 18.86 -13.06
CA THR A 18 5.26 18.79 -13.45
C THR A 18 4.84 17.38 -13.10
N TRP A 19 3.77 17.26 -12.33
CA TRP A 19 3.11 15.98 -12.05
C TRP A 19 2.43 15.48 -13.34
N ASP A 20 3.22 15.29 -14.38
CA ASP A 20 2.83 15.02 -15.76
C ASP A 20 2.42 13.55 -15.95
N GLY A 21 1.79 12.99 -14.91
CA GLY A 21 1.06 11.73 -14.91
C GLY A 21 -0.41 11.91 -14.50
N LEU A 22 -0.86 13.14 -14.23
CA LEU A 22 -2.26 13.40 -13.84
C LEU A 22 -3.23 13.42 -15.04
N HIS A 23 -2.74 13.40 -16.28
CA HIS A 23 -3.57 13.47 -17.49
C HIS A 23 -3.20 12.36 -18.49
N SER A 24 -3.72 11.15 -18.29
CA SER A 24 -4.17 10.34 -19.43
C SER A 24 -5.17 9.25 -19.04
N ARG A 25 -6.35 9.39 -19.66
CA ARG A 25 -7.37 8.40 -20.01
C ARG A 25 -8.27 7.79 -18.92
N MET A 26 -9.55 7.95 -19.20
CA MET A 26 -10.71 7.37 -18.53
C MET A 26 -10.76 5.86 -18.76
N ASP A 27 -10.38 5.09 -17.74
CA ASP A 27 -10.97 3.77 -17.50
C ASP A 27 -12.03 3.98 -16.41
N PHE A 28 -13.30 3.94 -16.82
CA PHE A 28 -14.40 4.43 -16.01
C PHE A 28 -14.62 3.55 -14.75
N VAL A 29 -14.16 4.08 -13.62
CA VAL A 29 -14.51 3.73 -12.22
C VAL A 29 -13.95 2.42 -11.66
N ASP A 30 -12.63 2.18 -11.74
CA ASP A 30 -12.04 1.05 -10.99
C ASP A 30 -11.70 1.42 -9.52
N SER A 31 -11.48 2.71 -9.22
CA SER A 31 -11.23 3.18 -7.87
C SER A 31 -11.87 4.54 -7.60
N LEU A 32 -12.68 4.62 -6.54
CA LEU A 32 -13.24 5.87 -6.01
C LEU A 32 -12.28 6.58 -5.04
N VAL A 33 -11.06 6.05 -4.91
CA VAL A 33 -10.09 6.48 -3.91
C VAL A 33 -9.13 7.51 -4.53
N PRO A 34 -8.89 8.67 -3.86
CA PRO A 34 -7.89 9.64 -4.30
C PRO A 34 -6.51 9.01 -4.45
N LEU A 35 -5.65 9.58 -5.33
CA LEU A 35 -4.28 9.13 -5.59
C LEU A 35 -3.49 8.83 -4.31
N ALA A 36 -3.62 9.69 -3.29
CA ALA A 36 -3.11 9.44 -1.95
C ALA A 36 -4.26 9.50 -0.93
N THR A 37 -4.46 8.43 -0.17
CA THR A 37 -5.53 8.33 0.85
C THR A 37 -5.03 7.70 2.14
N GLN A 38 -5.71 7.95 3.24
CA GLN A 38 -5.60 7.09 4.42
C GLN A 38 -6.39 5.80 4.20
N ILE A 39 -5.88 4.69 4.73
CA ILE A 39 -6.56 3.39 4.64
C ILE A 39 -7.26 3.14 5.96
N VAL A 40 -8.59 3.20 5.93
CA VAL A 40 -9.45 2.94 7.09
C VAL A 40 -9.83 1.48 7.12
N VAL A 41 -9.68 0.86 8.29
CA VAL A 41 -10.08 -0.52 8.51
C VAL A 41 -11.49 -0.56 9.07
N LYS A 42 -12.33 -1.39 8.45
CA LYS A 42 -13.66 -1.72 8.95
C LYS A 42 -13.63 -3.12 9.53
N GLY A 43 -14.03 -3.25 10.79
CA GLY A 43 -14.21 -4.53 11.48
C GLY A 43 -15.63 -4.62 12.04
N PRO A 44 -15.96 -5.73 12.71
CA PRO A 44 -17.24 -5.85 13.43
C PRO A 44 -17.41 -4.70 14.44
N ASP A 45 -18.59 -4.08 14.46
CA ASP A 45 -18.89 -2.88 15.27
C ASP A 45 -18.66 -3.10 16.78
N GLU A 46 -18.73 -4.35 17.24
CA GLU A 46 -18.48 -4.72 18.65
C GLU A 46 -17.00 -4.64 19.04
N VAL A 47 -16.08 -4.80 18.07
CA VAL A 47 -14.64 -4.94 18.32
C VAL A 47 -13.92 -3.60 18.14
N VAL A 48 -14.38 -2.77 17.19
CA VAL A 48 -13.67 -1.54 16.80
C VAL A 48 -14.45 -0.31 17.23
N LYS A 49 -14.05 0.31 18.35
CA LYS A 49 -14.61 1.59 18.78
C LYS A 49 -13.89 2.73 18.06
N GLY A 50 -14.58 3.37 17.11
CA GLY A 50 -14.07 4.52 16.36
C GLY A 50 -13.34 4.14 15.08
N LEU A 51 -12.64 5.12 14.48
CA LEU A 51 -11.89 4.89 13.25
C LEU A 51 -10.54 4.21 13.57
N CYS A 52 -10.24 3.19 12.78
CA CYS A 52 -8.96 2.49 12.81
C CYS A 52 -8.27 2.63 11.46
N HIS A 53 -6.96 2.80 11.48
CA HIS A 53 -6.15 3.04 10.30
C HIS A 53 -5.06 2.00 10.17
N LEU A 54 -4.73 1.65 8.92
CA LEU A 54 -3.52 0.91 8.61
C LEU A 54 -2.31 1.81 8.89
N SER A 55 -1.40 1.37 9.76
CA SER A 55 -0.23 2.16 10.14
C SER A 55 0.93 1.27 10.59
N SER A 56 2.14 1.83 10.59
CA SER A 56 3.26 1.28 11.34
C SER A 56 3.08 1.58 12.84
N PRO A 57 3.41 0.64 13.77
CA PRO A 57 3.43 0.89 15.22
C PRO A 57 4.32 2.06 15.61
N THR A 58 5.48 2.17 14.95
CA THR A 58 6.43 3.26 15.14
C THR A 58 6.42 4.15 13.90
N PRO A 59 5.88 5.38 13.99
CA PRO A 59 5.86 6.31 12.87
C PRO A 59 7.28 6.57 12.35
N GLY A 60 7.48 6.53 11.03
CA GLY A 60 8.82 6.72 10.45
C GLY A 60 9.57 5.42 10.14
N GLU A 61 9.19 4.32 10.78
CA GLU A 61 9.93 3.06 10.71
C GLU A 61 9.25 2.03 9.82
N THR A 62 10.09 1.21 9.18
CA THR A 62 9.70 0.03 8.42
C THR A 62 9.54 -1.17 9.34
N GLY A 63 8.63 -2.08 8.99
CA GLY A 63 8.31 -3.23 9.83
C GLY A 63 6.89 -3.70 9.59
N ASN A 64 6.35 -4.44 10.56
CA ASN A 64 4.99 -4.98 10.47
C ASN A 64 3.98 -3.84 10.39
N LEU A 65 3.11 -3.89 9.38
CA LEU A 65 1.94 -3.02 9.38
C LEU A 65 0.88 -3.60 10.32
N THR A 66 0.22 -2.70 11.02
CA THR A 66 -0.80 -3.04 12.01
C THR A 66 -2.01 -2.11 11.89
N ILE A 67 -3.02 -2.41 12.68
CA ILE A 67 -4.23 -1.60 12.78
C ILE A 67 -4.14 -0.78 14.05
N LEU A 68 -4.10 0.54 13.91
CA LEU A 68 -4.07 1.45 15.05
C LEU A 68 -5.36 2.26 15.12
N PRO A 69 -5.95 2.43 16.32
CA PRO A 69 -7.05 3.36 16.50
C PRO A 69 -6.57 4.79 16.29
N ASP A 70 -7.42 5.64 15.75
CA ASP A 70 -7.13 7.05 15.45
C ASP A 70 -6.54 7.80 16.67
N ALA A 71 -7.04 7.51 17.88
CA ALA A 71 -6.52 8.07 19.13
C ALA A 71 -5.02 7.76 19.40
N ARG A 72 -4.48 6.65 18.86
CA ARG A 72 -3.05 6.31 18.95
C ARG A 72 -2.28 6.77 17.71
N SER A 73 -2.93 6.84 16.56
CA SER A 73 -2.39 7.36 15.32
C SER A 73 -2.67 8.84 15.18
N SER A 74 -1.98 9.70 15.95
CA SER A 74 -2.23 11.15 15.94
C SER A 74 -2.19 11.80 14.55
N ARG A 75 -1.56 11.13 13.57
CA ARG A 75 -1.62 11.42 12.13
C ARG A 75 -1.57 10.11 11.33
N PRO A 76 -2.70 9.59 10.83
CA PRO A 76 -2.70 8.39 10.02
C PRO A 76 -1.91 8.59 8.72
N PRO A 77 -1.08 7.60 8.31
CA PRO A 77 -0.26 7.74 7.11
C PRO A 77 -1.12 7.72 5.84
N PHE A 78 -0.62 8.39 4.81
CA PHE A 78 -1.19 8.33 3.48
C PHE A 78 -0.56 7.19 2.69
N PHE A 79 -1.36 6.56 1.85
CA PHE A 79 -0.96 5.52 0.92
C PHE A 79 -1.33 5.90 -0.49
N SER A 80 -0.48 5.56 -1.45
CA SER A 80 -0.73 5.73 -2.88
C SER A 80 -0.47 4.44 -3.62
N LEU A 81 -1.35 4.12 -4.56
CA LEU A 81 -1.13 3.02 -5.49
C LEU A 81 -0.40 3.57 -6.71
N ASN A 82 0.82 3.11 -6.94
CA ASN A 82 1.55 3.46 -8.15
C ASN A 82 1.08 2.54 -9.29
N ARG A 83 0.65 3.14 -10.41
CA ARG A 83 0.09 2.39 -11.54
C ARG A 83 1.15 1.70 -12.38
N GLU A 84 2.37 2.24 -12.39
CA GLU A 84 3.45 1.70 -13.22
C GLU A 84 3.97 0.36 -12.71
N ASP A 85 4.06 0.19 -11.39
CA ASP A 85 4.58 -1.00 -10.73
C ASP A 85 3.48 -1.82 -9.99
N SER A 86 2.25 -1.32 -9.94
CA SER A 86 1.15 -1.89 -9.16
C SER A 86 1.48 -2.11 -7.67
N LEU A 87 2.40 -1.31 -7.13
CA LEU A 87 2.80 -1.35 -5.73
C LEU A 87 2.03 -0.32 -4.92
N LEU A 88 1.71 -0.69 -3.68
CA LEU A 88 1.17 0.23 -2.69
C LEU A 88 2.34 0.89 -1.95
N TRP A 89 2.34 2.21 -1.90
CA TRP A 89 3.38 3.02 -1.27
C TRP A 89 2.81 3.77 -0.07
N GLN A 90 3.56 3.84 1.04
CA GLN A 90 3.21 4.66 2.20
C GLN A 90 4.10 5.91 2.27
N TYR A 91 3.47 7.07 2.38
CA TYR A 91 4.15 8.32 2.69
C TYR A 91 4.50 8.34 4.16
N THR A 92 5.81 8.39 4.45
CA THR A 92 6.30 8.29 5.82
C THR A 92 6.78 9.64 6.34
N ASN A 93 7.42 10.42 5.48
CA ASN A 93 7.81 11.80 5.77
C ASN A 93 7.88 12.61 4.45
N ALA A 94 8.37 13.85 4.51
CA ALA A 94 8.45 14.74 3.34
C ALA A 94 9.38 14.23 2.22
N THR A 95 10.33 13.34 2.53
CA THR A 95 11.41 12.90 1.63
C THR A 95 11.44 11.39 1.42
N THR A 96 10.53 10.64 2.03
CA THR A 96 10.62 9.19 2.12
C THR A 96 9.26 8.55 1.97
N ILE A 97 9.19 7.69 0.96
CA ILE A 97 8.09 6.78 0.68
C ILE A 97 8.63 5.35 0.77
N PHE A 98 7.84 4.45 1.34
CA PHE A 98 8.21 3.05 1.50
C PHE A 98 7.18 2.16 0.83
N PRO A 99 7.58 1.11 0.07
CA PRO A 99 6.65 0.15 -0.48
C PRO A 99 6.05 -0.72 0.64
N VAL A 100 4.77 -1.02 0.48
CA VAL A 100 4.07 -2.05 1.24
C VAL A 100 4.31 -3.38 0.54
N VAL A 101 5.10 -4.22 1.18
CA VAL A 101 5.50 -5.53 0.67
C VAL A 101 4.73 -6.64 1.39
N VAL A 102 4.60 -7.77 0.70
CA VAL A 102 3.90 -8.94 1.20
C VAL A 102 4.92 -10.04 1.43
N LYS A 103 4.92 -10.60 2.64
CA LYS A 103 5.77 -11.70 3.05
C LYS A 103 4.97 -12.99 3.14
N ASN A 104 5.53 -14.07 2.63
CA ASN A 104 5.02 -15.40 2.83
C ASN A 104 5.57 -15.98 4.13
N THR A 105 4.71 -16.18 5.12
CA THR A 105 5.13 -16.68 6.44
C THR A 105 5.07 -18.20 6.54
N SER A 106 4.46 -18.89 5.57
CA SER A 106 4.42 -20.36 5.54
C SER A 106 5.73 -21.00 5.05
N LEU A 107 6.61 -20.20 4.44
CA LEU A 107 7.83 -20.63 3.74
C LEU A 107 7.57 -21.59 2.57
N VAL A 108 6.31 -21.80 2.18
CA VAL A 108 5.92 -22.58 1.01
C VAL A 108 5.36 -21.63 -0.03
N ASP A 109 6.00 -21.54 -1.19
CA ASP A 109 5.66 -20.57 -2.24
C ASP A 109 4.18 -20.60 -2.61
N GLY A 110 3.55 -19.42 -2.57
CA GLY A 110 2.14 -19.25 -2.93
C GLY A 110 1.14 -19.77 -1.89
N VAL A 111 1.60 -20.29 -0.75
CA VAL A 111 0.72 -20.81 0.31
C VAL A 111 0.55 -19.77 1.42
N PRO A 112 -0.68 -19.37 1.78
CA PRO A 112 -0.93 -18.45 2.88
C PRO A 112 -0.51 -19.03 4.25
N PRO A 113 -0.42 -18.20 5.30
CA PRO A 113 -0.79 -16.80 5.36
C PRO A 113 0.28 -15.86 4.77
N PHE A 114 -0.20 -14.74 4.25
CA PHE A 114 0.65 -13.66 3.75
C PHE A 114 0.59 -12.48 4.71
N GLN A 115 1.74 -12.02 5.18
CA GLN A 115 1.86 -10.88 6.09
C GLN A 115 2.16 -9.60 5.31
N ILE A 116 1.58 -8.48 5.74
CA ILE A 116 1.79 -7.16 5.15
C ILE A 116 2.78 -6.38 5.99
N VAL A 117 3.84 -5.89 5.35
CA VAL A 117 4.90 -5.15 6.03
C VAL A 117 5.32 -3.94 5.21
N LEU A 118 5.78 -2.90 5.89
CA LEU A 118 6.38 -1.74 5.27
C LEU A 118 7.87 -2.00 5.07
N GLY A 119 8.36 -1.99 3.83
CA GLY A 119 9.75 -2.33 3.49
C GLY A 119 10.58 -1.11 3.09
N LYS A 120 11.91 -1.16 3.28
CA LYS A 120 12.83 -0.12 2.76
C LYS A 120 13.23 -0.35 1.29
N GLN A 121 13.02 -1.55 0.78
CA GLN A 121 13.30 -1.99 -0.58
C GLN A 121 12.64 -3.36 -0.75
N GLN A 122 12.34 -3.81 -1.98
CA GLN A 122 12.13 -5.24 -2.27
C GLN A 122 13.43 -5.97 -1.90
N SER A 123 13.60 -6.26 -0.62
CA SER A 123 14.76 -6.94 -0.09
C SER A 123 14.79 -8.30 -0.77
N LYS A 124 15.99 -8.74 -1.17
CA LYS A 124 16.31 -10.08 -1.71
C LYS A 124 16.09 -11.18 -0.65
N SER A 125 15.06 -11.03 0.17
CA SER A 125 14.65 -11.97 1.18
C SER A 125 13.69 -12.93 0.52
N THR A 126 13.97 -14.22 0.68
CA THR A 126 13.24 -15.33 0.04
C THR A 126 11.77 -15.40 0.46
N ASP A 127 11.40 -14.71 1.52
CA ASP A 127 10.03 -14.61 2.02
C ASP A 127 9.20 -13.53 1.31
N VAL A 128 9.79 -12.62 0.54
CA VAL A 128 9.01 -11.54 -0.13
C VAL A 128 8.35 -12.05 -1.42
N VAL A 129 7.05 -11.84 -1.52
CA VAL A 129 6.26 -12.15 -2.71
C VAL A 129 6.57 -11.16 -3.83
N SER A 130 7.22 -11.61 -4.90
CA SER A 130 7.72 -10.76 -5.99
C SER A 130 6.65 -10.39 -7.03
N ARG A 131 5.62 -11.23 -7.22
CA ARG A 131 4.56 -11.03 -8.22
C ARG A 131 3.27 -10.48 -7.63
N GLY A 132 3.36 -9.72 -6.55
CA GLY A 132 2.20 -9.14 -5.89
C GLY A 132 1.66 -7.93 -6.64
N ILE A 133 0.35 -7.87 -6.86
CA ILE A 133 -0.34 -6.75 -7.50
C ILE A 133 -1.34 -6.18 -6.50
N TRP A 134 -1.15 -4.91 -6.14
CA TRP A 134 -2.13 -4.17 -5.35
C TRP A 134 -3.14 -3.49 -6.29
N SER A 135 -4.40 -3.49 -5.88
CA SER A 135 -5.46 -2.79 -6.61
C SER A 135 -6.54 -2.32 -5.66
N TRP A 136 -7.24 -1.25 -6.05
CA TRP A 136 -8.49 -0.88 -5.43
C TRP A 136 -9.61 -1.51 -6.24
N ARG A 137 -10.58 -2.14 -5.57
CA ARG A 137 -11.87 -2.47 -6.19
C ARG A 137 -12.97 -1.75 -5.43
N GLY A 138 -13.52 -0.71 -6.04
CA GLY A 138 -14.39 0.24 -5.35
C GLY A 138 -13.62 0.98 -4.25
N THR A 139 -13.94 0.71 -2.98
CA THR A 139 -13.24 1.27 -1.81
C THR A 139 -12.45 0.23 -1.01
N MET A 140 -12.31 -0.99 -1.54
CA MET A 140 -11.61 -2.09 -0.87
C MET A 140 -10.22 -2.27 -1.48
N LEU A 141 -9.20 -2.30 -0.63
CA LEU A 141 -7.85 -2.65 -1.04
C LEU A 141 -7.80 -4.16 -1.28
N ARG A 142 -7.23 -4.56 -2.41
CA ARG A 142 -7.00 -5.97 -2.75
C ARG A 142 -5.56 -6.20 -3.14
N PHE A 143 -5.13 -7.43 -2.90
CA PHE A 143 -3.86 -7.99 -3.30
C PHE A 143 -4.11 -9.25 -4.11
N ARG A 144 -3.44 -9.35 -5.24
CA ARG A 144 -3.49 -10.51 -6.14
C ARG A 144 -2.08 -11.04 -6.39
N LEU A 145 -1.95 -12.35 -6.44
CA LEU A 145 -0.70 -13.02 -6.78
C LEU A 145 -0.62 -13.25 -8.29
N GLY A 146 0.15 -12.44 -9.00
CA GLY A 146 0.29 -12.48 -10.46
C GLY A 146 -0.92 -11.92 -11.21
N ASP A 147 -0.86 -11.97 -12.54
CA ASP A 147 -1.84 -11.30 -13.41
C ASP A 147 -3.19 -12.02 -13.51
N GLU A 148 -3.21 -13.32 -13.25
CA GLU A 148 -4.42 -14.16 -13.30
C GLU A 148 -4.55 -15.08 -12.08
N GLY A 149 -3.73 -14.86 -11.05
CA GLY A 149 -3.71 -15.73 -9.88
C GLY A 149 -4.71 -15.34 -8.80
N PRO A 150 -4.63 -16.04 -7.64
CA PRO A 150 -5.58 -15.86 -6.56
C PRO A 150 -5.47 -14.47 -5.94
N GLU A 151 -6.60 -13.89 -5.55
CA GLU A 151 -6.68 -12.59 -4.88
C GLU A 151 -7.28 -12.70 -3.48
N ASN A 152 -6.99 -11.75 -2.61
CA ASN A 152 -7.76 -11.58 -1.38
C ASN A 152 -9.09 -10.87 -1.69
N GLN A 153 -10.11 -11.13 -0.89
CA GLN A 153 -11.43 -10.51 -1.06
C GLN A 153 -11.51 -9.13 -0.38
N GLY A 154 -10.37 -8.47 -0.15
CA GLY A 154 -10.28 -7.29 0.73
C GLY A 154 -10.40 -7.62 2.22
N LEU A 155 -10.20 -8.89 2.59
CA LEU A 155 -10.22 -9.36 3.97
C LEU A 155 -8.80 -9.47 4.51
N TYR A 156 -8.63 -9.01 5.75
CA TYR A 156 -7.37 -8.96 6.46
C TYR A 156 -7.59 -9.37 7.92
N TYR A 157 -6.57 -10.00 8.52
CA TYR A 157 -6.62 -10.58 9.86
C TYR A 157 -5.49 -9.99 10.69
N ALA A 158 -5.83 -9.41 11.84
CA ALA A 158 -4.86 -8.96 12.82
C ALA A 158 -4.49 -10.12 13.75
N CYS A 159 -3.22 -10.50 13.78
CA CYS A 159 -2.71 -11.59 14.62
C CYS A 159 -1.49 -11.12 15.41
N PRO A 160 -1.34 -11.53 16.68
CA PRO A 160 -0.09 -11.35 17.41
C PRO A 160 1.05 -12.03 16.66
N THR A 161 2.09 -11.27 16.34
CA THR A 161 3.38 -11.79 15.90
C THR A 161 4.19 -12.04 17.17
N GLY A 162 4.68 -13.27 17.37
CA GLY A 162 5.33 -13.72 18.62
C GLY A 162 6.56 -12.93 19.09
N GLU A 163 6.87 -11.82 18.44
CA GLU A 163 7.90 -10.84 18.77
C GLU A 163 7.26 -9.68 19.55
N GLY A 164 7.26 -9.76 20.88
CA GLY A 164 6.99 -8.63 21.79
C GLY A 164 5.62 -7.92 21.64
N ASP A 165 4.51 -8.64 21.81
CA ASP A 165 3.12 -8.11 21.71
C ASP A 165 2.81 -7.34 20.40
N SER A 166 3.66 -7.46 19.39
CA SER A 166 3.42 -6.82 18.10
C SER A 166 2.25 -7.51 17.39
N ILE A 167 1.39 -6.73 16.74
CA ILE A 167 0.27 -7.24 15.95
C ILE A 167 0.63 -7.06 14.47
N GLY A 168 0.69 -8.16 13.73
CA GLY A 168 0.85 -8.17 12.28
C GLY A 168 -0.50 -8.25 11.57
N LEU A 169 -0.54 -7.70 10.35
CA LEU A 169 -1.68 -7.83 9.46
C LEU A 169 -1.43 -8.93 8.42
N PHE A 170 -2.37 -9.86 8.31
CA PHE A 170 -2.28 -11.04 7.47
C PHE A 170 -3.44 -11.10 6.48
N MET A 171 -3.27 -11.84 5.40
CA MET A 171 -4.32 -12.12 4.42
C MET A 171 -4.21 -13.53 3.86
N PHE A 172 -5.34 -14.01 3.36
CA PHE A 172 -5.49 -15.26 2.64
C PHE A 172 -6.03 -14.96 1.25
N LEU A 173 -5.51 -15.67 0.25
CA LEU A 173 -5.97 -15.54 -1.12
C LEU A 173 -7.00 -16.63 -1.39
N THR A 174 -8.11 -16.27 -2.04
CA THR A 174 -9.06 -17.28 -2.49
C THR A 174 -8.53 -17.96 -3.73
N PRO A 175 -8.56 -19.31 -3.79
CA PRO A 175 -8.11 -20.03 -4.98
C PRO A 175 -8.93 -19.57 -6.19
N SER A 176 -8.25 -19.27 -7.29
CA SER A 176 -8.90 -19.04 -8.58
C SER A 176 -9.53 -20.35 -9.03
N LEU A 177 -10.80 -20.33 -9.43
CA LEU A 177 -11.45 -21.46 -10.10
C LEU A 177 -10.80 -21.66 -11.47
N THR A 178 -9.67 -22.37 -11.52
CA THR A 178 -9.26 -23.05 -12.74
C THR A 178 -10.25 -24.19 -12.96
N ASN A 179 -11.02 -24.12 -14.04
CA ASN A 179 -11.98 -25.16 -14.46
C ASN A 179 -11.38 -26.55 -14.24
N ALA A 180 -12.07 -27.35 -13.42
CA ALA A 180 -11.83 -28.79 -13.27
C ALA A 180 -12.31 -29.54 -14.52
#